data_AF-A0A2P8H4C3-F1
#
_entry.id   AF-A0A2P8H4C3-F1
#
_cell.length_a   1.000
_cell.length_b   1.000
_cell.length_c   1.000
_cell.angle_alpha   90.00
_cell.angle_beta   90.00
_cell.angle_gamma   90.00
#
_symmetry.space_group_name_H-M   'P 1'
#
loop_
_entity.id
_entity.type
_entity.pdbx_description
1 polymer ?
#
loop_
_entity_poly.entity_id
_entity_poly.type
_entity_poly.pdbx_seq_one_letter_code
_entity_poly.pdbx_strand_id
1 'polypeptide(L)'
;MKTLHERFLRSSLSKRLTLEEVSQHLIEVYQAKLIGKEAVEEMKEDPCVRFDQIRACFSIPEEVVHQLRSASENIEAEESIKLIFQWVSLSAEDKEQIIQGEKSIKIVLESADRRYIDNFTIQGGSEKLLKKMIYLQGINPSNYTLENEDYVLYLQLLNEKGLI
;
A
#
# COMPACT_ATOMS: atom_id res chain seq x y z
N MET A 1 11.62 19.91 -11.88
CA MET A 1 10.83 20.03 -10.62
C MET A 1 9.92 21.24 -10.57
N LYS A 2 10.39 22.49 -10.70
CA LYS A 2 9.50 23.69 -10.66
C LYS A 2 8.32 23.61 -11.63
N THR A 3 8.55 23.21 -12.87
CA THR A 3 7.50 23.02 -13.88
C THR A 3 6.48 21.94 -13.49
N LEU A 4 6.93 20.83 -12.87
CA LEU A 4 6.03 19.77 -12.40
C LEU A 4 5.17 20.23 -11.23
N HIS A 5 5.75 20.99 -10.30
CA HIS A 5 5.03 21.62 -9.19
C HIS A 5 3.92 22.54 -9.71
N GLU A 6 4.21 23.42 -10.66
CA GLU A 6 3.20 24.31 -11.25
C GLU A 6 2.08 23.54 -11.98
N ARG A 7 2.43 22.49 -12.74
CA ARG A 7 1.44 21.62 -13.41
C ARG A 7 0.56 20.91 -12.39
N PHE A 8 1.16 20.38 -11.32
CA PHE A 8 0.44 19.73 -10.24
C PHE A 8 -0.54 20.65 -9.53
N LEU A 9 -0.12 21.86 -9.14
CA LEU A 9 -0.99 22.84 -8.46
C LEU A 9 -2.20 23.26 -9.31
N ARG A 10 -2.08 23.21 -10.64
CA ARG A 10 -3.18 23.51 -11.58
C ARG A 10 -4.04 22.30 -11.91
N SER A 11 -3.63 21.10 -11.50
CA SER A 11 -4.34 19.85 -11.75
C SER A 11 -5.35 19.55 -10.64
N SER A 12 -6.33 18.68 -10.93
CA SER A 12 -7.25 18.15 -9.92
C SER A 12 -6.57 17.23 -8.90
N LEU A 13 -5.35 16.76 -9.19
CA LEU A 13 -4.56 15.86 -8.34
C LEU A 13 -4.01 16.54 -7.08
N SER A 14 -4.07 17.88 -7.04
CA SER A 14 -3.78 18.65 -5.82
C SER A 14 -4.81 18.44 -4.71
N LYS A 15 -5.95 17.77 -5.00
CA LYS A 15 -6.96 17.38 -4.02
C LYS A 15 -6.72 15.93 -3.60
N ARG A 16 -6.57 15.72 -2.28
CA ARG A 16 -6.47 14.38 -1.69
C ARG A 16 -7.80 13.65 -1.75
N LEU A 17 -7.73 12.34 -1.96
CA LEU A 17 -8.87 11.44 -1.81
C LEU A 17 -9.10 11.15 -0.33
N THR A 18 -10.37 11.09 0.05
CA THR A 18 -10.80 10.67 1.38
C THR A 18 -10.59 9.18 1.59
N LEU A 19 -10.58 8.75 2.85
CA LEU A 19 -10.53 7.34 3.22
C LEU A 19 -11.67 6.54 2.57
N GLU A 20 -12.87 7.12 2.50
CA GLU A 20 -14.03 6.48 1.87
C GLU A 20 -13.81 6.27 0.36
N GLU A 21 -13.35 7.30 -0.35
CA GLU A 21 -13.04 7.20 -1.78
C GLU A 21 -11.94 6.18 -2.07
N VAL A 22 -10.87 6.16 -1.26
CA VAL A 22 -9.81 5.17 -1.42
C VAL A 22 -10.29 3.76 -1.08
N SER A 23 -11.08 3.60 -0.01
CA SER A 23 -11.66 2.30 0.37
C SER A 23 -12.53 1.75 -0.75
N GLN A 24 -13.40 2.59 -1.32
CA GLN A 24 -14.24 2.20 -2.43
C GLN A 24 -13.40 1.81 -3.66
N HIS A 25 -12.36 2.58 -3.96
CA HIS A 25 -11.44 2.26 -5.06
C HIS A 25 -10.74 0.90 -4.85
N LEU A 26 -10.30 0.59 -3.63
CA LEU A 26 -9.66 -0.68 -3.32
C LEU A 26 -10.62 -1.86 -3.52
N ILE A 27 -11.86 -1.72 -3.04
CA ILE A 27 -12.90 -2.74 -3.19
C ILE A 27 -13.25 -2.94 -4.67
N GLU A 28 -13.48 -1.86 -5.43
CA GLU A 28 -13.95 -1.95 -6.82
C GLU A 28 -12.85 -2.42 -7.79
N VAL A 29 -11.63 -1.90 -7.65
CA VAL A 29 -10.55 -2.15 -8.63
C VAL A 29 -9.75 -3.38 -8.28
N TYR A 30 -9.53 -3.64 -6.99
CA TYR A 30 -8.68 -4.74 -6.52
C TYR A 30 -9.46 -5.86 -5.85
N GLN A 31 -10.79 -5.79 -5.85
CA GLN A 31 -11.65 -6.78 -5.17
C GLN A 31 -11.26 -6.95 -3.70
N ALA A 32 -10.72 -5.89 -3.11
CA ALA A 32 -10.18 -5.93 -1.77
C ALA A 32 -11.32 -6.14 -0.77
N LYS A 33 -11.12 -7.03 0.20
CA LYS A 33 -12.09 -7.31 1.26
C LYS A 33 -11.67 -6.55 2.51
N LEU A 34 -12.61 -5.83 3.11
CA LEU A 34 -12.39 -5.24 4.42
C LEU A 34 -12.14 -6.36 5.44
N ILE A 35 -11.03 -6.27 6.17
CA ILE A 35 -10.67 -7.18 7.23
C ILE A 35 -10.61 -6.42 8.56
N GLY A 36 -10.80 -7.14 9.66
CA GLY A 36 -10.66 -6.56 10.99
C GLY A 36 -9.20 -6.21 11.31
N LYS A 37 -9.04 -5.31 12.28
CA LYS A 37 -7.72 -4.83 12.72
C LYS A 37 -6.91 -5.95 13.42
N GLU A 38 -7.61 -6.92 13.99
CA GLU A 38 -7.08 -8.16 14.54
C GLU A 38 -6.26 -8.98 13.52
N ALA A 39 -6.56 -8.85 12.23
CA ALA A 39 -5.83 -9.56 11.17
C ALA A 39 -4.45 -8.96 10.86
N VAL A 40 -4.09 -7.85 11.53
CA VAL A 40 -2.79 -7.18 11.43
C VAL A 40 -2.22 -6.87 12.83
N GLU A 41 -2.62 -7.61 13.86
CA GLU A 41 -2.16 -7.41 15.23
C GLU A 41 -0.64 -7.49 15.38
N GLU A 42 0.02 -8.27 14.53
CA GLU A 42 1.49 -8.35 14.47
C GLU A 42 2.15 -6.99 14.23
N MET A 43 1.45 -6.04 13.59
CA MET A 43 1.97 -4.70 13.33
C MET A 43 1.99 -3.79 14.56
N LYS A 44 1.41 -4.22 15.69
CA LYS A 44 1.42 -3.41 16.92
C LYS A 44 2.84 -3.17 17.45
N GLU A 45 3.76 -4.08 17.14
CA GLU A 45 5.17 -4.00 17.52
C GLU A 45 6.02 -3.28 16.46
N ASP A 46 5.46 -2.93 15.30
CA ASP A 46 6.17 -2.21 14.24
C ASP A 46 6.25 -0.71 14.58
N PRO A 47 7.46 -0.15 14.80
CA PRO A 47 7.61 1.27 15.15
C PRO A 47 7.20 2.22 14.01
N CYS A 48 7.10 1.72 12.78
CA CYS A 48 6.69 2.50 11.60
C CYS A 48 5.17 2.51 11.41
N VAL A 49 4.42 1.69 12.15
CA VAL A 49 2.96 1.61 12.05
C VAL A 49 2.31 2.29 13.26
N ARG A 50 1.50 3.32 13.04
CA ARG A 50 0.73 3.93 14.14
C ARG A 50 -0.55 3.13 14.33
N PHE A 51 -0.42 2.02 15.05
CA PHE A 51 -1.51 1.05 15.20
C PHE A 51 -2.82 1.70 15.67
N ASP A 52 -2.78 2.64 16.62
CA ASP A 52 -3.98 3.35 17.11
C ASP A 52 -4.64 4.28 16.09
N GLN A 53 -3.93 4.61 15.01
CA GLN A 53 -4.42 5.45 13.91
C GLN A 53 -4.91 4.63 12.71
N ILE A 54 -4.84 3.30 12.75
CA ILE A 54 -5.43 2.44 11.72
C ILE A 54 -6.93 2.69 11.65
N ARG A 55 -7.42 2.97 10.44
CA ARG A 55 -8.85 3.23 10.14
C ARG A 55 -9.49 2.18 9.28
N ALA A 56 -8.72 1.52 8.41
CA ALA A 56 -9.22 0.44 7.58
C ALA A 56 -8.08 -0.51 7.23
N CYS A 57 -8.40 -1.81 7.17
CA CYS A 57 -7.51 -2.86 6.73
C CYS A 57 -8.19 -3.63 5.60
N PHE A 58 -7.44 -3.97 4.57
CA PHE A 58 -7.94 -4.71 3.43
C PHE A 58 -7.06 -5.92 3.13
N SER A 59 -7.68 -6.99 2.67
CA SER A 59 -7.00 -8.14 2.05
C SER A 59 -7.39 -8.21 0.58
N ILE A 60 -6.39 -8.22 -0.30
CA ILE A 60 -6.57 -8.48 -1.72
C ILE A 60 -6.43 -10.00 -1.93
N PRO A 61 -7.39 -10.64 -2.61
CA PRO A 61 -7.40 -12.08 -2.79
C PRO A 61 -6.33 -12.54 -3.79
N GLU A 62 -5.85 -13.77 -3.64
CA GLU A 62 -4.69 -14.35 -4.36
C GLU A 62 -4.82 -14.22 -5.89
N GLU A 63 -6.02 -14.42 -6.43
CA GLU A 63 -6.31 -14.32 -7.87
C GLU A 63 -6.06 -12.92 -8.45
N VAL A 64 -6.17 -11.88 -7.63
CA VAL A 64 -5.85 -10.49 -8.01
C VAL A 64 -4.38 -10.18 -7.74
N VAL A 65 -3.81 -10.73 -6.68
CA VAL A 65 -2.39 -10.53 -6.31
C VAL A 65 -1.45 -10.90 -7.47
N HIS A 66 -1.68 -12.04 -8.14
CA HIS A 66 -0.87 -12.45 -9.28
C HIS A 66 -0.85 -11.43 -10.43
N GLN A 67 -1.92 -10.65 -10.60
CA GLN A 67 -2.03 -9.60 -11.63
C GLN A 67 -1.43 -8.25 -11.18
N LEU A 68 -1.24 -8.08 -9.88
CA LEU A 68 -0.61 -6.92 -9.27
C LEU A 68 0.91 -7.05 -9.22
N ARG A 69 1.40 -8.27 -9.04
CA ARG A 69 2.82 -8.58 -9.10
C ARG A 69 3.31 -8.67 -10.54
N SER A 70 4.52 -8.19 -10.77
CA SER A 70 5.32 -8.49 -11.94
C SER A 70 5.71 -9.97 -11.97
N ALA A 71 6.23 -10.44 -13.11
CA ALA A 71 6.70 -11.81 -13.23
C ALA A 71 7.84 -12.11 -12.24
N SER A 72 8.77 -11.16 -12.03
CA SER A 72 9.85 -11.31 -11.04
C SER A 72 9.33 -11.36 -9.62
N GLU A 73 8.41 -10.47 -9.23
CA GLU A 73 7.81 -10.49 -7.89
C GLU A 73 7.04 -11.80 -7.62
N ASN A 74 6.38 -12.37 -8.63
CA ASN A 74 5.73 -13.68 -8.50
C ASN A 74 6.76 -14.80 -8.31
N ILE A 75 7.88 -14.78 -9.05
CA ILE A 75 8.97 -15.76 -8.89
C ILE A 75 9.58 -15.66 -7.49
N GLU A 76 9.87 -14.45 -7.01
CA GLU A 76 10.42 -14.21 -5.67
C GLU A 76 9.47 -14.71 -4.56
N ALA A 77 8.15 -14.49 -4.72
CA ALA A 77 7.16 -15.02 -3.80
C ALA A 77 7.13 -16.57 -3.81
N GLU A 78 7.20 -17.20 -4.98
CA GLU A 78 7.26 -18.66 -5.10
C GLU A 78 8.55 -19.24 -4.48
N GLU A 79 9.69 -18.57 -4.65
CA GLU A 79 10.96 -18.95 -4.03
C GLU A 79 10.90 -18.83 -2.51
N SER A 80 10.31 -17.74 -2.00
CA SER A 80 10.10 -17.53 -0.56
C SER A 80 9.22 -18.63 0.04
N ILE A 81 8.12 -18.99 -0.63
CA ILE A 81 7.24 -20.10 -0.21
C ILE A 81 8.02 -21.43 -0.16
N LYS A 82 8.86 -21.73 -1.17
CA LYS A 82 9.69 -22.95 -1.17
C LYS A 82 10.66 -22.98 0.01
N LEU A 83 11.28 -21.85 0.35
CA LEU A 83 12.17 -21.73 1.50
C LEU A 83 11.43 -21.96 2.82
N ILE A 84 10.23 -21.40 2.98
CA ILE A 84 9.39 -21.60 4.17
C ILE A 84 9.05 -23.08 4.36
N PHE A 85 8.73 -23.80 3.28
CA PHE A 85 8.49 -25.25 3.37
C PHE A 85 9.71 -26.01 3.88
N GLN A 86 10.92 -25.58 3.52
CA GLN A 86 12.18 -26.20 3.93
C GLN A 86 12.61 -25.85 5.36
N TRP A 87 12.00 -24.85 6.00
CA TRP A 87 12.34 -24.47 7.38
C TRP A 87 11.92 -25.52 8.40
N VAL A 88 12.89 -26.25 8.94
CA VAL A 88 12.64 -27.37 9.87
C VAL A 88 12.14 -26.90 11.24
N SER A 89 12.42 -25.65 11.63
CA SER A 89 12.07 -25.09 12.93
C SER A 89 10.61 -24.68 13.09
N LEU A 90 9.86 -24.56 11.98
CA LEU A 90 8.45 -24.15 12.02
C LEU A 90 7.51 -25.35 12.00
N SER A 91 6.42 -25.26 12.75
CA SER A 91 5.33 -26.23 12.66
C SER A 91 4.64 -26.13 11.29
N ALA A 92 3.88 -27.16 10.91
CA ALA A 92 3.11 -27.13 9.67
C ALA A 92 2.09 -25.98 9.65
N GLU A 93 1.48 -25.70 10.81
CA GLU A 93 0.50 -24.64 10.98
C GLU A 93 1.14 -23.24 10.83
N ASP A 94 2.30 -23.02 11.45
CA ASP A 94 3.05 -21.76 11.30
C ASP A 94 3.45 -21.51 9.86
N LYS A 95 3.93 -22.56 9.16
CA LYS A 95 4.27 -22.46 7.74
C LYS A 95 3.07 -22.06 6.90
N GLU A 96 1.91 -22.68 7.14
CA GLU A 96 0.71 -22.38 6.40
C GLU A 96 0.25 -20.94 6.63
N GLN A 97 0.31 -20.43 7.87
CA GLN A 97 0.00 -19.02 8.15
C GLN A 97 0.93 -18.05 7.40
N ILE A 98 2.25 -18.31 7.40
CA ILE A 98 3.21 -17.46 6.69
C ILE A 98 2.96 -17.52 5.18
N ILE A 99 2.74 -18.71 4.62
CA ILE A 99 2.47 -18.89 3.19
C ILE A 99 1.19 -18.17 2.76
N GLN A 100 0.14 -18.18 3.59
CA GLN A 100 -1.07 -17.40 3.32
C GLN A 100 -0.80 -15.88 3.31
N GLY A 101 0.12 -15.42 4.16
CA GLY A 101 0.65 -14.05 4.12
C GLY A 101 1.39 -13.73 2.82
N GLU A 102 2.17 -14.66 2.29
CA GLU A 102 2.90 -14.51 1.02
C GLU A 102 1.98 -14.56 -0.23
N LYS A 103 0.82 -15.22 -0.12
CA LYS A 103 -0.15 -15.36 -1.22
C LYS A 103 -1.15 -14.21 -1.32
N SER A 104 -1.34 -13.46 -0.24
CA SER A 104 -2.26 -12.33 -0.18
C SER A 104 -1.51 -11.02 -0.08
N ILE A 105 -2.18 -9.92 -0.43
CA ILE A 105 -1.68 -8.58 -0.13
C ILE A 105 -2.59 -7.97 0.92
N LYS A 106 -2.01 -7.50 2.03
CA LYS A 106 -2.75 -6.69 3.00
C LYS A 106 -2.41 -5.22 2.83
N ILE A 107 -3.43 -4.36 2.90
CA ILE A 107 -3.27 -2.89 2.90
C ILE A 107 -3.82 -2.36 4.21
N VAL A 108 -3.03 -1.57 4.92
CA VAL A 108 -3.42 -0.91 6.17
C VAL A 108 -3.41 0.60 5.93
N LEU A 109 -4.52 1.26 6.26
CA LEU A 109 -4.67 2.72 6.11
C LEU A 109 -4.68 3.39 7.48
N GLU A 110 -3.78 4.34 7.67
CA GLU A 110 -3.67 5.15 8.89
C GLU A 110 -4.13 6.59 8.64
N SER A 111 -4.86 7.15 9.62
CA SER A 111 -5.31 8.53 9.55
C SER A 111 -5.54 9.13 10.95
N ALA A 112 -4.85 10.24 11.20
CA ALA A 112 -4.99 11.05 12.39
C ALA A 112 -6.29 11.85 12.36
N ASP A 113 -6.64 12.44 11.21
CA ASP A 113 -7.83 13.28 11.04
C ASP A 113 -9.12 12.51 10.71
N ARG A 114 -9.02 11.18 10.54
CA ARG A 114 -10.09 10.25 10.16
C ARG A 114 -10.74 10.54 8.81
N ARG A 115 -10.14 11.40 7.99
CA ARG A 115 -10.68 11.81 6.69
C ARG A 115 -9.74 11.47 5.55
N TYR A 116 -8.44 11.71 5.70
CA TYR A 116 -7.45 11.48 4.66
C TYR A 116 -6.37 10.50 5.14
N ILE A 117 -5.77 9.75 4.21
CA ILE A 117 -4.70 8.81 4.53
C ILE A 117 -3.43 9.59 4.86
N ASP A 118 -2.93 9.44 6.08
CA ASP A 118 -1.65 10.04 6.48
C ASP A 118 -0.49 9.08 6.26
N ASN A 119 -0.72 7.78 6.41
CA ASN A 119 0.24 6.73 6.11
C ASN A 119 -0.48 5.46 5.65
N PHE A 120 0.23 4.58 4.97
CA PHE A 120 -0.26 3.26 4.65
C PHE A 120 0.87 2.22 4.71
N THR A 121 0.49 0.97 4.94
CA THR A 121 1.40 -0.17 4.92
C THR A 121 0.86 -1.21 3.94
N ILE A 122 1.76 -1.83 3.17
CA ILE A 122 1.44 -2.95 2.29
C ILE A 122 2.27 -4.16 2.74
N GLN A 123 1.61 -5.26 3.07
CA GLN A 123 2.24 -6.58 3.24
C GLN A 123 2.02 -7.41 1.98
N GLY A 124 3.00 -8.24 1.61
CA GLY A 124 2.89 -9.14 0.45
C GLY A 124 3.30 -8.51 -0.89
N GLY A 125 4.10 -7.44 -0.91
CA GLY A 125 4.90 -7.01 -2.08
C GLY A 125 4.17 -6.81 -3.42
N SER A 126 4.02 -5.56 -3.85
CA SER A 126 3.72 -5.21 -5.25
C SER A 126 4.13 -3.76 -5.51
N GLU A 127 5.17 -3.56 -6.31
CA GLU A 127 5.65 -2.21 -6.69
C GLU A 127 4.56 -1.44 -7.45
N LYS A 128 3.80 -2.13 -8.29
CA LYS A 128 2.66 -1.57 -9.02
C LYS A 128 1.59 -1.04 -8.07
N LEU A 129 1.24 -1.83 -7.05
CA LEU A 129 0.27 -1.41 -6.03
C LEU A 129 0.86 -0.31 -5.14
N LEU A 130 2.13 -0.38 -4.75
CA LEU A 130 2.81 0.65 -3.97
C LEU A 130 2.73 2.01 -4.67
N LYS A 131 3.13 2.09 -5.93
CA LYS A 131 3.02 3.32 -6.75
C LYS A 131 1.58 3.80 -6.86
N LYS A 132 0.60 2.90 -6.89
CA LYS A 132 -0.81 3.25 -6.88
C LYS A 132 -1.25 3.81 -5.52
N MET A 133 -0.82 3.21 -4.41
CA MET A 133 -1.17 3.67 -3.07
C MET A 133 -0.60 5.05 -2.78
N ILE A 134 0.63 5.34 -3.22
CA ILE A 134 1.21 6.69 -3.16
C ILE A 134 0.30 7.69 -3.89
N TYR A 135 -0.18 7.34 -5.09
CA TYR A 135 -1.14 8.17 -5.82
C TYR A 135 -2.45 8.39 -5.03
N LEU A 136 -3.04 7.33 -4.47
CA LEU A 136 -4.32 7.37 -3.76
C LEU A 136 -4.24 8.14 -2.43
N GLN A 137 -3.12 8.01 -1.71
CA GLN A 137 -2.83 8.79 -0.49
C GLN A 137 -2.78 10.29 -0.81
N GLY A 138 -2.21 10.64 -1.96
CA GLY A 138 -1.90 12.01 -2.32
C GLY A 138 -0.88 12.61 -1.36
N ILE A 139 -0.79 13.94 -1.33
CA ILE A 139 0.11 14.65 -0.43
C ILE A 139 -0.58 15.80 0.27
N ASN A 140 -0.25 16.02 1.54
CA ASN A 140 -0.81 17.11 2.32
C ASN A 140 -0.38 18.45 1.71
N PRO A 141 -1.31 19.41 1.47
CA PRO A 141 -0.97 20.74 1.00
C PRO A 141 0.11 21.47 1.82
N SER A 142 0.23 21.19 3.13
CA SER A 142 1.31 21.73 3.96
C SER A 142 2.71 21.29 3.51
N ASN A 143 2.80 20.19 2.76
CA ASN A 143 4.05 19.58 2.32
C ASN A 143 4.38 19.92 0.85
N TYR A 144 3.66 20.85 0.22
CA TYR A 144 3.88 21.27 -1.18
C TYR A 144 5.13 22.14 -1.33
N THR A 145 6.28 21.64 -0.88
CA THR A 145 7.58 22.30 -0.98
C THR A 145 8.58 21.38 -1.68
N LEU A 146 9.36 21.93 -2.61
CA LEU A 146 10.37 21.17 -3.35
C LEU A 146 11.58 20.74 -2.48
N GLU A 147 11.61 21.17 -1.21
CA GLU A 147 12.56 20.68 -0.20
C GLU A 147 12.07 19.40 0.50
N ASN A 148 10.79 19.06 0.35
CA ASN A 148 10.22 17.83 0.90
C ASN A 148 10.43 16.68 -0.10
N GLU A 149 11.21 15.68 0.30
CA GLU A 149 11.59 14.55 -0.54
C GLU A 149 10.38 13.70 -0.97
N ASP A 150 9.42 13.47 -0.07
CA ASP A 150 8.18 12.74 -0.38
C ASP A 150 7.36 13.46 -1.46
N TYR A 151 7.33 14.79 -1.39
CA TYR A 151 6.67 15.62 -2.41
C TYR A 151 7.37 15.57 -3.75
N VAL A 152 8.69 15.62 -3.75
CA VAL A 152 9.49 15.46 -4.97
C VAL A 152 9.25 14.09 -5.61
N LEU A 153 9.27 13.02 -4.81
CA LEU A 153 8.99 11.66 -5.26
C LEU A 153 7.57 11.53 -5.82
N TYR A 154 6.58 12.10 -5.11
CA TYR A 154 5.19 12.10 -5.55
C TYR A 154 5.02 12.77 -6.93
N LEU A 155 5.63 13.95 -7.13
CA LEU A 155 5.60 14.64 -8.42
C LEU A 155 6.29 13.84 -9.54
N GLN A 156 7.40 13.17 -9.25
CA GLN A 156 8.08 12.31 -10.21
C GLN A 156 7.20 11.15 -10.65
N LEU A 157 6.55 10.45 -9.69
CA LEU A 157 5.63 9.35 -9.98
C LEU A 157 4.43 9.79 -10.83
N LEU A 158 3.88 10.98 -10.57
CA LEU A 158 2.80 11.52 -11.39
C LEU A 158 3.26 11.83 -12.83
N ASN A 159 4.46 12.39 -12.99
CA ASN A 159 5.04 12.69 -14.30
C ASN A 159 5.39 11.41 -15.09
N GLU A 160 5.96 10.40 -14.43
CA GLU A 160 6.24 9.09 -15.04
C GLU A 160 4.97 8.40 -15.58
N LYS A 161 3.84 8.60 -14.89
CA LYS A 161 2.53 8.11 -15.34
C LYS A 161 1.86 9.01 -16.40
N GLY A 162 2.49 10.13 -16.80
CA GLY A 162 1.94 11.08 -17.76
C GLY A 162 0.72 11.86 -17.25
N LEU A 163 0.54 11.95 -15.93
CA LEU A 163 -0.61 12.62 -15.31
C LEU A 163 -0.38 14.13 -15.12
N ILE A 164 0.88 14.54 -14.99
CA ILE A 164 1.32 15.95 -14.88
C ILE A 164 2.63 16.19 -15.62
#